data_AF-A0A2R6CUH0-F1
#
_entry.id   AF-A0A2R6CUH0-F1
#
_cell.length_a   1.000
_cell.length_b   1.000
_cell.length_c   1.000
_cell.angle_alpha   90.00
_cell.angle_beta   90.00
_cell.angle_gamma   90.00
#
_symmetry.space_group_name_H-M   'P 1'
#
loop_
_entity.id
_entity.type
_entity.pdbx_description
1 polymer ?
#
loop_
_entity_poly.entity_id
_entity_poly.type
_entity_poly.pdbx_seq_one_letter_code
_entity_poly.pdbx_strand_id
1 'polypeptide(L)'
;MGDGEQINQTIGVSREGVTLSKQFGDDDEFPVPTVRFRVVNNREERMFVRLVETVPEGFSKDAIGFTPDHGGEDWHAVDDRAVFERELDPDETAETLYAVRIDDESRAGEFMTEPELAVVQPAAEPRDPAGPAEGGSEGEADATMDLEVDEDAGGHRDDRPPLIESVDLREVDVDLPPSAHVDGPETGTVVARLVEELSRGDVNPEHRIKLREELDLGVPTEVVAQIEQLQSRVETVTAYTEALEEFLDEEGAAQELIRDYKTQVQTLREDVATLRQHTRSNAGGITSLTENLDDLVDHVADVEDRLDDVADHADTLEASLEETDDNLDGVETALDDAVDRIEDNADGIADLESETDDLRDDVAAVEGRVSDAEAEIAEVDLNVDAVEDRVTAAEADIESVDADVEAVEDRVTAAESGIEDLADETDGLAAEIGTVEDRVTDTEADIYALDNRMTGTEQDVETLESATAANARAVGAVESDVDGLAEDIDGVADRVSTTEDDITDVETYVERVETDLEGVEDRVGTTEEALDAVDDRVTELEEGLQEFQNWRDELGEMFT
;
A
#
# COMPACT_ATOMS: atom_id res chain seq x y z
N MET A 1 -16.07 3.87 -53.08
CA MET A 1 -17.44 3.71 -52.57
C MET A 1 -17.34 2.68 -51.48
N GLY A 2 -17.44 3.09 -50.21
CA GLY A 2 -17.40 2.12 -49.13
C GLY A 2 -17.14 2.61 -47.71
N ASP A 3 -17.08 3.92 -47.40
CA ASP A 3 -16.70 4.35 -46.03
C ASP A 3 -17.78 5.17 -45.29
N GLY A 4 -19.00 5.27 -45.85
CA GLY A 4 -20.11 6.01 -45.22
C GLY A 4 -21.14 5.14 -44.50
N GLU A 5 -21.01 3.82 -44.51
CA GLU A 5 -22.06 2.89 -44.03
C GLU A 5 -21.73 2.22 -42.68
N GLN A 6 -20.55 2.49 -42.11
CA GLN A 6 -20.13 1.90 -40.81
C GLN A 6 -20.53 2.75 -39.59
N ILE A 7 -20.86 4.03 -39.77
CA ILE A 7 -21.18 4.96 -38.65
C ILE A 7 -22.51 4.66 -37.93
N ASN A 8 -23.37 3.81 -38.50
CA ASN A 8 -24.66 3.42 -37.91
C ASN A 8 -24.73 1.95 -37.45
N GLN A 9 -23.58 1.29 -37.24
CA GLN A 9 -23.56 -0.06 -36.68
C GLN A 9 -23.63 0.00 -35.15
N THR A 10 -24.50 -0.80 -34.53
CA THR A 10 -24.47 -1.03 -33.08
C THR A 10 -23.82 -2.38 -32.85
N ILE A 11 -22.74 -2.40 -32.08
CA ILE A 11 -22.02 -3.63 -31.73
C ILE A 11 -22.55 -4.10 -30.37
N GLY A 12 -23.12 -5.30 -30.34
CA GLY A 12 -23.67 -5.90 -29.12
C GLY A 12 -22.84 -7.08 -28.66
N VAL A 13 -22.33 -7.04 -27.42
CA VAL A 13 -21.58 -8.12 -26.78
C VAL A 13 -22.35 -8.56 -25.54
N SER A 14 -22.57 -9.85 -25.34
CA SER A 14 -23.23 -10.37 -24.13
C SER A 14 -22.37 -11.44 -23.50
N ARG A 15 -22.07 -11.29 -22.21
CA ARG A 15 -21.22 -12.22 -21.46
C ARG A 15 -21.74 -12.33 -20.03
N GLU A 16 -21.90 -13.57 -19.55
CA GLU A 16 -22.25 -13.88 -18.16
C GLU A 16 -23.44 -13.06 -17.60
N GLY A 17 -24.49 -12.87 -18.41
CA GLY A 17 -25.71 -12.14 -18.01
C GLY A 17 -25.61 -10.61 -18.11
N VAL A 18 -24.45 -10.05 -18.45
CA VAL A 18 -24.27 -8.63 -18.77
C VAL A 18 -24.35 -8.43 -20.28
N THR A 19 -25.13 -7.44 -20.71
CA THR A 19 -25.28 -7.07 -22.12
C THR A 19 -24.69 -5.69 -22.35
N LEU A 20 -23.73 -5.60 -23.26
CA LEU A 20 -23.08 -4.38 -23.70
C LEU A 20 -23.56 -4.03 -25.12
N SER A 21 -24.00 -2.80 -25.33
CA SER A 21 -24.22 -2.24 -26.66
C SER A 21 -23.38 -0.99 -26.86
N LYS A 22 -22.56 -1.00 -27.89
CA LYS A 22 -21.72 0.10 -28.33
C LYS A 22 -22.32 0.74 -29.57
N GLN A 23 -22.42 2.07 -29.57
CA GLN A 23 -22.96 2.84 -30.67
C GLN A 23 -22.14 4.12 -30.86
N PHE A 24 -21.98 4.53 -32.11
CA PHE A 24 -21.40 5.83 -32.42
C PHE A 24 -22.45 6.94 -32.21
N GLY A 25 -22.07 7.99 -31.48
CA GLY A 25 -22.90 9.15 -31.23
C GLY A 25 -22.80 10.14 -32.38
N ASP A 26 -23.75 10.09 -33.31
CA ASP A 26 -23.90 10.97 -34.47
C ASP A 26 -24.90 12.13 -34.22
N ASP A 27 -25.15 12.44 -32.94
CA ASP A 27 -26.03 13.52 -32.54
C ASP A 27 -25.18 14.78 -32.29
N ASP A 28 -25.58 15.96 -32.81
CA ASP A 28 -24.95 17.30 -32.63
C ASP A 28 -24.79 17.75 -31.15
N GLU A 29 -24.91 16.83 -30.20
CA GLU A 29 -24.83 16.98 -28.75
C GLU A 29 -23.41 17.31 -28.27
N PHE A 30 -22.37 16.83 -28.98
CA PHE A 30 -20.97 17.08 -28.63
C PHE A 30 -20.16 17.61 -29.83
N PRO A 31 -19.25 18.59 -29.62
CA PRO A 31 -18.45 19.21 -30.69
C PRO A 31 -17.35 18.28 -31.24
N VAL A 32 -17.26 17.06 -30.72
CA VAL A 32 -16.28 16.03 -31.09
C VAL A 32 -17.01 14.69 -31.19
N PRO A 33 -16.59 13.78 -32.09
CA PRO A 33 -17.11 12.42 -32.18
C PRO A 33 -17.12 11.69 -30.84
N THR A 34 -18.22 11.02 -30.50
CA THR A 34 -18.36 10.25 -29.25
C THR A 34 -18.74 8.81 -29.52
N VAL A 35 -18.21 7.89 -28.70
CA VAL A 35 -18.61 6.48 -28.71
C VAL A 35 -19.34 6.22 -27.41
N ARG A 36 -20.61 5.79 -27.52
CA ARG A 36 -21.50 5.52 -26.39
C ARG A 36 -21.59 4.03 -26.14
N PHE A 37 -21.46 3.64 -24.88
CA PHE A 37 -21.64 2.29 -24.39
C PHE A 37 -22.83 2.27 -23.44
N ARG A 38 -23.68 1.27 -23.59
CA ARG A 38 -24.74 0.94 -22.65
C ARG A 38 -24.50 -0.47 -22.15
N VAL A 39 -24.24 -0.59 -20.86
CA VAL A 39 -24.00 -1.84 -20.15
C VAL A 39 -25.22 -2.14 -19.29
N VAL A 40 -25.82 -3.32 -19.45
CA VAL A 40 -26.99 -3.74 -18.68
C VAL A 40 -26.65 -5.01 -17.91
N ASN A 41 -26.73 -4.97 -16.59
CA ASN A 41 -26.67 -6.18 -15.78
C ASN A 41 -28.05 -6.85 -15.76
N ASN A 42 -28.21 -8.00 -16.42
CA ASN A 42 -29.49 -8.74 -16.43
C ASN A 42 -29.52 -9.86 -15.37
N ARG A 43 -28.65 -9.79 -14.36
CA ARG A 43 -28.63 -10.72 -13.23
C ARG A 43 -29.27 -10.09 -12.01
N GLU A 44 -29.82 -10.96 -11.14
CA GLU A 44 -30.39 -10.58 -9.84
C GLU A 44 -29.30 -10.32 -8.77
N GLU A 45 -28.02 -10.31 -9.17
CA GLU A 45 -26.84 -10.18 -8.33
C GLU A 45 -25.96 -9.02 -8.83
N ARG A 46 -25.25 -8.35 -7.91
CA ARG A 46 -24.29 -7.30 -8.25
C ARG A 46 -23.10 -7.92 -8.98
N MET A 47 -22.63 -7.27 -10.05
CA MET A 47 -21.51 -7.76 -10.86
C MET A 47 -20.46 -6.65 -11.03
N PHE A 48 -19.19 -7.01 -10.98
CA PHE A 48 -18.10 -6.12 -11.40
C PHE A 48 -17.87 -6.30 -12.90
N VAL A 49 -17.95 -5.22 -13.67
CA VAL A 49 -17.80 -5.26 -15.12
C VAL A 49 -16.55 -4.51 -15.52
N ARG A 50 -15.72 -5.17 -16.32
CA ARG A 50 -14.52 -4.60 -16.95
C ARG A 50 -14.67 -4.65 -18.47
N LEU A 51 -14.76 -3.48 -19.07
CA LEU A 51 -14.85 -3.27 -20.51
C LEU A 51 -13.50 -2.76 -21.03
N VAL A 52 -12.92 -3.44 -22.00
CA VAL A 52 -11.65 -3.06 -22.63
C VAL A 52 -11.87 -2.79 -24.11
N GLU A 53 -11.62 -1.55 -24.51
CA GLU A 53 -11.67 -1.10 -25.90
C GLU A 53 -10.24 -0.89 -26.42
N THR A 54 -9.96 -1.38 -27.63
CA THR A 54 -8.63 -1.21 -28.26
C THR A 54 -8.60 0.06 -29.10
N VAL A 55 -7.58 0.89 -28.89
CA VAL A 55 -7.38 2.13 -29.68
C VAL A 55 -6.73 1.77 -31.03
N PRO A 56 -7.30 2.21 -32.17
CA PRO A 56 -6.75 1.86 -33.49
C PRO A 56 -5.33 2.40 -33.72
N GLU A 57 -4.52 1.65 -34.47
CA GLU A 57 -3.13 2.01 -34.80
C GLU A 57 -3.08 3.35 -35.56
N GLY A 58 -2.51 4.38 -34.93
CA GLY A 58 -2.39 5.73 -35.52
C GLY A 58 -3.05 6.84 -34.70
N PHE A 59 -3.80 6.49 -33.65
CA PHE A 59 -4.33 7.44 -32.67
C PHE A 59 -3.50 7.40 -31.38
N SER A 60 -3.22 8.58 -30.81
CA SER A 60 -2.60 8.66 -29.48
C SER A 60 -3.67 8.45 -28.41
N LYS A 61 -3.31 7.85 -27.27
CA LYS A 61 -4.17 7.78 -26.08
C LYS A 61 -4.68 9.15 -25.62
N ASP A 62 -3.90 10.22 -25.84
CA ASP A 62 -4.28 11.60 -25.51
C ASP A 62 -5.41 12.14 -26.40
N ALA A 63 -5.78 11.41 -27.47
CA ALA A 63 -6.91 11.74 -28.31
C ALA A 63 -8.24 11.31 -27.69
N ILE A 64 -8.24 10.50 -26.62
CA ILE A 64 -9.45 10.05 -25.93
C ILE A 64 -9.71 10.95 -24.72
N GLY A 65 -10.89 11.55 -24.68
CA GLY A 65 -11.36 12.37 -23.57
C GLY A 65 -12.51 11.68 -22.84
N PHE A 66 -12.40 11.56 -21.52
CA PHE A 66 -13.44 11.02 -20.66
C PHE A 66 -14.26 12.17 -20.07
N THR A 67 -15.59 12.06 -20.15
CA THR A 67 -16.50 13.11 -19.66
C THR A 67 -17.03 12.72 -18.28
N PRO A 68 -16.72 13.48 -17.21
CA PRO A 68 -17.14 13.14 -15.85
C PRO A 68 -18.66 12.96 -15.70
N ASP A 69 -19.46 13.79 -16.38
CA ASP A 69 -20.93 13.74 -16.30
C ASP A 69 -21.57 12.47 -16.89
N HIS A 70 -20.80 11.62 -17.59
CA HIS A 70 -21.27 10.39 -18.23
C HIS A 70 -20.45 9.16 -17.82
N GLY A 71 -20.11 9.06 -16.53
CA GLY A 71 -19.35 7.93 -15.98
C GLY A 71 -17.90 7.90 -16.45
N GLY A 72 -17.34 9.05 -16.83
CA GLY A 72 -15.93 9.18 -17.20
C GLY A 72 -14.95 8.95 -16.06
N GLU A 73 -15.42 9.01 -14.80
CA GLU A 73 -14.64 8.70 -13.60
C GLU A 73 -14.21 7.23 -13.52
N ASP A 74 -14.98 6.33 -14.13
CA ASP A 74 -14.73 4.89 -14.18
C ASP A 74 -13.87 4.47 -15.39
N TRP A 75 -13.51 5.44 -16.25
CA TRP A 75 -12.65 5.21 -17.42
C TRP A 75 -11.19 5.58 -17.15
N HIS A 76 -10.29 4.74 -17.63
CA HIS A 76 -8.86 5.03 -17.64
C HIS A 76 -8.20 4.48 -18.90
N ALA A 77 -7.21 5.20 -19.42
CA ALA A 77 -6.45 4.80 -20.59
C ALA A 77 -5.15 4.09 -20.17
N VAL A 78 -4.97 2.84 -20.58
CA VAL A 78 -3.77 2.02 -20.32
C VAL A 78 -3.14 1.67 -21.67
N ASP A 79 -1.94 2.19 -21.93
CA ASP A 79 -1.24 2.07 -23.20
C ASP A 79 -2.13 2.45 -24.40
N ASP A 80 -2.41 1.50 -25.31
CA ASP A 80 -3.27 1.66 -26.48
C ASP A 80 -4.70 1.11 -26.24
N ARG A 81 -5.17 1.14 -24.98
CA ARG A 81 -6.50 0.63 -24.59
C ARG A 81 -7.23 1.60 -23.69
N ALA A 82 -8.54 1.73 -23.89
CA ALA A 82 -9.43 2.40 -22.96
C ALA A 82 -10.16 1.35 -22.12
N VAL A 83 -10.04 1.44 -20.80
CA VAL A 83 -10.59 0.47 -19.86
C VAL A 83 -11.65 1.17 -19.02
N PHE A 84 -12.81 0.55 -18.91
CA PHE A 84 -13.92 0.97 -18.04
C PHE A 84 -14.19 -0.11 -17.02
N GLU A 85 -14.18 0.25 -15.75
CA GLU A 85 -14.35 -0.67 -14.62
C GLU A 85 -15.40 -0.13 -13.67
N ARG A 86 -16.51 -0.85 -13.50
CA ARG A 86 -17.57 -0.43 -12.59
C ARG A 86 -18.34 -1.59 -11.99
N GLU A 87 -18.77 -1.44 -10.75
CA GLU A 87 -19.81 -2.29 -10.17
C GLU A 87 -21.19 -1.90 -10.71
N LEU A 88 -21.98 -2.91 -11.07
CA LEU A 88 -23.38 -2.76 -11.48
C LEU A 88 -24.29 -3.54 -10.55
N ASP A 89 -25.29 -2.85 -9.98
CA ASP A 89 -26.35 -3.47 -9.20
C ASP A 89 -27.27 -4.35 -10.08
N PRO A 90 -28.11 -5.21 -9.47
CA PRO A 90 -29.08 -6.02 -10.21
C PRO A 90 -30.02 -5.18 -11.08
N ASP A 91 -30.24 -5.59 -12.33
CA ASP A 91 -31.06 -4.87 -13.33
C ASP A 91 -30.59 -3.43 -13.65
N GLU A 92 -29.39 -3.04 -13.23
CA GLU A 92 -28.86 -1.71 -13.48
C GLU A 92 -28.41 -1.54 -14.94
N THR A 93 -28.72 -0.38 -15.51
CA THR A 93 -28.22 0.06 -16.82
C THR A 93 -27.26 1.23 -16.64
N ALA A 94 -25.98 1.02 -16.95
CA ALA A 94 -24.98 2.07 -17.01
C ALA A 94 -24.82 2.57 -18.45
N GLU A 95 -24.94 3.87 -18.64
CA GLU A 95 -24.61 4.54 -19.91
C GLU A 95 -23.35 5.35 -19.72
N THR A 96 -22.37 5.11 -20.57
CA THR A 96 -21.10 5.82 -20.53
C THR A 96 -20.61 6.14 -21.93
N LEU A 97 -19.79 7.18 -22.06
CA LEU A 97 -19.24 7.59 -23.34
C LEU A 97 -17.82 8.11 -23.19
N TYR A 98 -17.03 7.97 -24.25
CA TYR A 98 -15.79 8.71 -24.40
C TYR A 98 -15.79 9.50 -25.71
N ALA A 99 -15.15 10.66 -25.69
CA ALA A 99 -14.97 11.53 -26.83
C ALA A 99 -13.63 11.23 -27.51
N VAL A 100 -13.60 11.27 -28.85
CA VAL A 100 -12.37 11.09 -29.61
C VAL A 100 -12.05 12.37 -30.38
N ARG A 101 -10.85 12.90 -30.14
CA ARG A 101 -10.30 14.04 -30.87
C ARG A 101 -9.61 13.55 -32.14
N ILE A 102 -10.32 13.59 -33.26
CA ILE A 102 -9.81 13.21 -34.57
C ILE A 102 -9.80 14.40 -35.52
N ASP A 103 -8.76 14.50 -36.36
CA ASP A 103 -8.64 15.57 -37.36
C ASP A 103 -9.54 15.33 -38.60
N ASP A 104 -10.04 14.10 -38.79
CA ASP A 104 -10.93 13.70 -39.88
C ASP A 104 -12.02 12.76 -39.35
N GLU A 105 -13.27 13.23 -39.39
CA GLU A 105 -14.45 12.50 -38.91
C GLU A 105 -14.69 11.17 -39.65
N SER A 106 -14.16 11.03 -40.87
CA SER A 106 -14.29 9.80 -41.66
C SER A 106 -13.52 8.61 -41.06
N ARG A 107 -12.58 8.88 -40.14
CA ARG A 107 -11.81 7.85 -39.42
C ARG A 107 -12.44 7.42 -38.11
N ALA A 108 -13.54 8.06 -37.68
CA ALA A 108 -14.23 7.69 -36.45
C ALA A 108 -14.73 6.24 -36.48
N GLY A 109 -15.06 5.72 -37.67
CA GLY A 109 -15.45 4.32 -37.87
C GLY A 109 -14.38 3.30 -37.50
N GLU A 110 -13.10 3.69 -37.45
CA GLU A 110 -12.02 2.79 -37.01
C GLU A 110 -12.14 2.40 -35.53
N PHE A 111 -12.85 3.21 -34.72
CA PHE A 111 -13.16 2.92 -33.32
C PHE A 111 -14.34 1.97 -33.15
N MET A 112 -15.03 1.55 -34.22
CA MET A 112 -16.14 0.59 -34.16
C MET A 112 -15.65 -0.85 -34.20
N THR A 113 -14.69 -1.19 -33.34
CA THR A 113 -14.25 -2.56 -33.11
C THR A 113 -15.08 -3.24 -32.02
N GLU A 114 -15.04 -4.58 -31.97
CA GLU A 114 -15.73 -5.34 -30.92
C GLU A 114 -14.96 -5.23 -29.60
N PRO A 115 -15.56 -4.66 -28.54
CA PRO A 115 -14.90 -4.52 -27.26
C PRO A 115 -14.77 -5.86 -26.52
N GLU A 116 -13.71 -6.00 -25.73
CA GLU A 116 -13.56 -7.14 -24.81
C GLU A 116 -14.31 -6.86 -23.50
N LEU A 117 -15.36 -7.65 -23.24
CA LEU A 117 -16.11 -7.60 -21.99
C LEU A 117 -15.66 -8.72 -21.05
N ALA A 118 -15.24 -8.39 -19.83
CA ALA A 118 -14.96 -9.32 -18.74
C ALA A 118 -15.90 -9.01 -17.56
N VAL A 119 -16.46 -10.06 -16.95
CA VAL A 119 -17.42 -9.92 -15.85
C VAL A 119 -16.92 -10.76 -14.69
N VAL A 120 -16.89 -10.18 -13.49
CA VAL A 120 -16.44 -10.84 -12.27
C VAL A 120 -17.55 -10.74 -11.24
N GLN A 121 -17.93 -11.87 -10.63
CA GLN A 121 -18.84 -11.87 -9.50
C GLN A 121 -18.07 -11.39 -8.26
N PRO A 122 -18.50 -10.31 -7.58
CA PRO A 122 -17.93 -9.94 -6.29
C PRO A 122 -18.21 -11.06 -5.29
N ALA A 123 -17.18 -11.48 -4.55
CA ALA A 123 -17.26 -12.59 -3.61
C ALA A 123 -18.28 -12.28 -2.49
N ALA A 124 -19.21 -13.21 -2.24
CA ALA A 124 -20.18 -13.09 -1.16
C ALA A 124 -19.47 -13.13 0.21
N GLU A 125 -19.73 -12.14 1.06
CA GLU A 125 -19.17 -12.08 2.42
C GLU A 125 -19.59 -13.28 3.30
N PRO A 126 -18.70 -13.80 4.17
CA PRO A 126 -18.97 -15.00 4.96
C PRO A 126 -19.89 -14.72 6.14
N ARG A 127 -21.01 -15.46 6.22
CA ARG A 127 -21.85 -15.58 7.41
C ARG A 127 -21.41 -16.77 8.26
N ASP A 128 -21.14 -16.54 9.53
CA ASP A 128 -21.00 -17.56 10.58
C ASP A 128 -21.64 -17.04 11.89
N PRO A 129 -21.98 -17.86 12.92
CA PRO A 129 -21.97 -19.33 12.97
C PRO A 129 -23.21 -19.96 13.66
N ALA A 130 -23.52 -21.21 13.31
CA ALA A 130 -24.35 -22.09 14.14
C ALA A 130 -24.03 -23.58 13.88
N GLY A 131 -23.33 -24.24 14.82
CA GLY A 131 -23.22 -25.70 14.88
C GLY A 131 -24.43 -26.36 15.56
N PRO A 132 -24.33 -27.61 16.07
CA PRO A 132 -23.70 -28.81 15.51
C PRO A 132 -24.65 -30.04 15.52
N ALA A 133 -24.42 -31.03 14.66
CA ALA A 133 -24.93 -32.42 14.80
C ALA A 133 -24.13 -33.36 13.87
N GLU A 134 -23.16 -34.10 14.39
CA GLU A 134 -23.25 -35.54 14.73
C GLU A 134 -23.39 -36.51 13.54
N GLY A 135 -22.35 -37.35 13.35
CA GLY A 135 -22.56 -38.81 13.25
C GLY A 135 -21.98 -39.56 12.04
N GLY A 136 -20.83 -40.22 12.26
CA GLY A 136 -20.38 -41.48 11.60
C GLY A 136 -19.59 -41.30 10.30
N SER A 137 -18.52 -42.04 9.99
CA SER A 137 -17.98 -43.29 10.55
C SER A 137 -16.63 -43.57 9.88
N GLU A 138 -15.61 -43.87 10.69
CA GLU A 138 -14.52 -44.85 10.53
C GLU A 138 -13.55 -44.88 9.32
N GLY A 139 -12.26 -45.00 9.66
CA GLY A 139 -11.14 -45.47 8.83
C GLY A 139 -9.83 -44.68 9.08
N GLU A 140 -9.25 -44.70 10.30
CA GLU A 140 -8.02 -45.44 10.65
C GLU A 140 -6.89 -45.34 9.59
N ALA A 141 -5.92 -44.45 9.82
CA ALA A 141 -4.52 -44.75 10.24
C ALA A 141 -3.62 -45.12 9.04
N ASP A 142 -2.41 -44.60 8.85
CA ASP A 142 -1.32 -44.44 9.80
C ASP A 142 -0.22 -43.57 9.17
N ALA A 143 0.49 -42.83 10.02
CA ALA A 143 1.66 -42.04 9.69
C ALA A 143 2.68 -42.24 10.81
N THR A 144 3.90 -42.71 10.49
CA THR A 144 5.16 -42.50 11.24
C THR A 144 6.30 -42.80 10.26
N MET A 145 7.17 -41.86 9.88
CA MET A 145 8.34 -41.27 10.59
C MET A 145 9.39 -42.28 11.08
N ASP A 146 10.61 -42.14 10.55
CA ASP A 146 11.96 -42.16 11.18
C ASP A 146 12.97 -42.82 10.21
N LEU A 147 13.89 -42.05 9.59
CA LEU A 147 15.16 -41.54 10.13
C LEU A 147 16.23 -42.62 10.39
N GLU A 148 17.30 -42.48 9.61
CA GLU A 148 18.71 -42.43 10.05
C GLU A 148 19.64 -43.68 10.05
N VAL A 149 20.76 -43.47 9.34
CA VAL A 149 22.19 -43.90 9.48
C VAL A 149 22.64 -45.36 9.24
N ASP A 150 23.66 -45.55 8.38
CA ASP A 150 25.10 -45.50 8.73
C ASP A 150 26.01 -46.39 7.87
N GLU A 151 27.29 -45.99 7.84
CA GLU A 151 28.40 -46.40 6.99
C GLU A 151 28.85 -47.88 7.13
N ASP A 152 29.27 -48.51 6.01
CA ASP A 152 30.03 -49.77 6.01
C ASP A 152 31.53 -49.53 5.75
N ALA A 153 32.35 -50.18 6.58
CA ALA A 153 33.79 -50.04 6.60
C ALA A 153 34.48 -51.38 6.28
N GLY A 154 35.29 -51.35 5.21
CA GLY A 154 36.56 -52.05 5.00
C GLY A 154 36.87 -53.40 5.68
N GLY A 155 37.13 -54.40 4.84
CA GLY A 155 38.49 -54.95 4.72
C GLY A 155 38.90 -56.21 5.52
N HIS A 156 39.33 -57.20 4.73
CA HIS A 156 40.58 -57.99 4.85
C HIS A 156 40.57 -59.45 5.37
N ARG A 157 41.08 -60.31 4.45
CA ARG A 157 42.03 -61.45 4.60
C ARG A 157 41.48 -62.89 4.74
N ASP A 158 41.64 -63.61 3.62
CA ASP A 158 42.61 -64.70 3.39
C ASP A 158 42.67 -65.84 4.44
N ASP A 159 42.17 -67.02 4.08
CA ASP A 159 42.66 -68.30 4.60
C ASP A 159 42.30 -69.49 3.68
N ARG A 160 43.36 -70.09 3.14
CA ARG A 160 43.49 -71.46 2.57
C ARG A 160 44.48 -72.19 3.52
N PRO A 161 44.71 -73.53 3.51
CA PRO A 161 44.09 -74.75 2.95
C PRO A 161 43.97 -75.83 4.09
N PRO A 162 44.21 -77.17 3.98
CA PRO A 162 44.18 -78.17 2.89
C PRO A 162 43.48 -79.55 3.21
N LEU A 163 43.24 -80.34 2.14
CA LEU A 163 43.41 -81.81 1.97
C LEU A 163 42.53 -82.87 2.71
N ILE A 164 42.51 -84.06 2.05
CA ILE A 164 42.14 -85.43 2.49
C ILE A 164 40.69 -85.83 2.06
N GLU A 165 40.34 -86.97 1.44
CA GLU A 165 40.97 -88.26 1.14
C GLU A 165 40.27 -88.93 -0.05
N SER A 166 41.05 -89.69 -0.82
CA SER A 166 40.66 -90.66 -1.85
C SER A 166 40.19 -92.00 -1.26
N VAL A 167 39.14 -92.61 -1.83
CA VAL A 167 38.82 -94.07 -1.78
C VAL A 167 38.01 -94.38 -3.06
N ASP A 168 38.55 -94.90 -4.17
CA ASP A 168 39.05 -96.26 -4.47
C ASP A 168 38.06 -97.42 -4.19
N LEU A 169 37.39 -97.87 -5.26
CA LEU A 169 36.87 -99.24 -5.37
C LEU A 169 37.15 -99.82 -6.77
N ARG A 170 38.29 -100.52 -6.84
CA ARG A 170 38.45 -101.88 -7.40
C ARG A 170 38.51 -102.07 -8.91
N GLU A 171 39.76 -102.29 -9.32
CA GLU A 171 40.22 -103.11 -10.44
C GLU A 171 39.64 -104.54 -10.46
N VAL A 172 39.44 -105.06 -11.66
CA VAL A 172 39.70 -106.48 -11.99
C VAL A 172 40.76 -106.46 -13.08
N ASP A 173 42.00 -106.61 -12.66
CA ASP A 173 43.13 -106.97 -13.52
C ASP A 173 43.35 -108.49 -13.39
N VAL A 174 43.57 -109.17 -14.51
CA VAL A 174 44.05 -110.56 -14.54
C VAL A 174 45.23 -110.58 -15.49
N ASP A 175 46.41 -110.32 -14.92
CA ASP A 175 47.69 -110.70 -15.51
C ASP A 175 48.25 -111.92 -14.76
N LEU A 176 48.78 -112.87 -15.53
CA LEU A 176 49.47 -114.07 -15.05
C LEU A 176 50.53 -114.45 -16.08
N PRO A 177 51.82 -114.25 -15.75
CA PRO A 177 52.74 -115.39 -15.61
C PRO A 177 53.79 -115.14 -14.49
N PRO A 178 54.77 -116.03 -14.18
CA PRO A 178 55.01 -117.43 -14.54
C PRO A 178 55.18 -118.33 -13.28
N SER A 179 55.47 -119.64 -13.44
CA SER A 179 56.05 -120.45 -12.36
C SER A 179 57.08 -121.43 -12.90
N ALA A 180 58.23 -121.45 -12.24
CA ALA A 180 59.41 -122.25 -12.52
C ALA A 180 59.67 -123.25 -11.39
N HIS A 181 60.23 -124.41 -11.76
CA HIS A 181 60.97 -125.36 -10.91
C HIS A 181 60.17 -126.02 -9.76
N VAL A 182 60.53 -127.18 -9.22
CA VAL A 182 61.66 -127.37 -8.29
C VAL A 182 62.00 -128.86 -8.12
N ASP A 183 63.30 -129.12 -8.12
CA ASP A 183 63.99 -130.33 -7.66
C ASP A 183 64.46 -130.06 -6.21
N GLY A 184 64.21 -130.97 -5.27
CA GLY A 184 64.74 -130.86 -3.90
C GLY A 184 63.84 -131.43 -2.79
N PRO A 185 64.44 -131.90 -1.66
CA PRO A 185 64.05 -133.15 -1.00
C PRO A 185 63.70 -132.99 0.50
N GLU A 186 63.26 -134.08 1.15
CA GLU A 186 63.92 -134.72 2.32
C GLU A 186 62.97 -135.60 3.17
N THR A 187 63.46 -136.80 3.52
CA THR A 187 62.97 -137.78 4.53
C THR A 187 61.67 -138.54 4.19
N GLY A 188 61.66 -139.85 3.97
CA GLY A 188 62.11 -140.97 4.81
C GLY A 188 60.85 -141.76 5.23
N THR A 189 60.69 -143.08 5.13
CA THR A 189 61.63 -144.20 5.15
C THR A 189 60.89 -145.52 4.86
N VAL A 190 61.70 -146.57 4.61
CA VAL A 190 61.40 -148.01 4.74
C VAL A 190 60.50 -148.64 3.67
N VAL A 191 61.14 -148.98 2.55
CA VAL A 191 61.06 -150.20 1.71
C VAL A 191 61.81 -149.86 0.39
N ALA A 192 62.84 -149.01 0.40
CA ALA A 192 64.17 -149.46 0.80
C ALA A 192 64.24 -150.98 0.88
N ARG A 193 64.68 -151.60 -0.23
CA ARG A 193 65.12 -152.99 -0.30
C ARG A 193 64.02 -154.00 -0.59
N LEU A 194 63.51 -154.02 -1.81
CA LEU A 194 63.26 -155.33 -2.42
C LEU A 194 63.29 -155.41 -3.96
N VAL A 195 63.33 -154.32 -4.71
CA VAL A 195 63.44 -154.43 -6.18
C VAL A 195 64.18 -153.22 -6.77
N GLU A 196 65.48 -152.94 -6.58
CA GLU A 196 66.65 -153.75 -6.18
C GLU A 196 66.61 -155.20 -6.67
N GLU A 197 66.43 -155.33 -7.98
CA GLU A 197 66.71 -156.49 -8.86
C GLU A 197 65.73 -156.30 -10.03
N LEU A 198 66.05 -155.57 -11.10
CA LEU A 198 66.47 -156.26 -12.32
C LEU A 198 66.77 -155.25 -13.45
N SER A 199 67.70 -154.32 -13.23
CA SER A 199 68.25 -153.46 -14.29
C SER A 199 69.73 -153.67 -14.58
N ARG A 200 70.40 -154.71 -14.09
CA ARG A 200 71.81 -154.97 -14.47
C ARG A 200 72.09 -156.46 -14.59
N GLY A 201 72.33 -156.90 -15.81
CA GLY A 201 72.85 -158.23 -16.08
C GLY A 201 74.29 -158.34 -15.58
N ASP A 202 74.48 -159.04 -14.47
CA ASP A 202 75.75 -159.63 -14.06
C ASP A 202 75.52 -161.05 -13.49
N VAL A 203 75.50 -162.01 -14.43
CA VAL A 203 76.21 -163.30 -14.41
C VAL A 203 75.99 -164.27 -13.23
N ASN A 204 75.44 -165.46 -13.53
CA ASN A 204 76.25 -166.70 -13.52
C ASN A 204 75.57 -167.86 -14.29
N PRO A 205 76.36 -168.73 -14.94
CA PRO A 205 75.96 -169.76 -15.88
C PRO A 205 75.70 -171.09 -15.16
N GLU A 206 74.58 -171.17 -14.45
CA GLU A 206 74.18 -172.42 -13.79
C GLU A 206 72.81 -172.94 -14.21
N HIS A 207 72.04 -172.21 -15.02
CA HIS A 207 70.82 -172.75 -15.64
C HIS A 207 70.79 -172.58 -17.16
N ARG A 208 71.96 -172.80 -17.78
CA ARG A 208 72.01 -173.79 -18.87
C ARG A 208 71.73 -175.15 -18.21
N ILE A 209 70.70 -175.88 -18.67
CA ILE A 209 70.37 -177.27 -18.28
C ILE A 209 69.47 -177.42 -17.03
N LYS A 210 68.16 -177.19 -17.22
CA LYS A 210 67.00 -177.87 -16.60
C LYS A 210 65.75 -177.23 -17.24
N LEU A 211 65.50 -177.40 -18.53
CA LEU A 211 64.85 -178.58 -19.09
C LEU A 211 65.34 -178.83 -20.52
N ARG A 212 66.55 -179.40 -20.61
CA ARG A 212 66.94 -180.31 -21.70
C ARG A 212 66.59 -181.75 -21.28
N GLU A 213 65.37 -181.94 -20.79
CA GLU A 213 64.90 -183.20 -20.20
C GLU A 213 63.47 -183.50 -20.69
N GLU A 214 63.22 -183.30 -21.99
CA GLU A 214 62.16 -183.96 -22.75
C GLU A 214 62.32 -183.55 -24.24
N LEU A 215 63.29 -183.99 -25.06
CA LEU A 215 63.48 -185.37 -25.56
C LEU A 215 62.21 -186.20 -25.36
N ASP A 216 61.46 -186.54 -26.40
CA ASP A 216 61.89 -187.50 -27.43
C ASP A 216 60.70 -187.61 -28.45
N LEU A 217 60.78 -187.73 -29.78
CA LEU A 217 61.46 -188.73 -30.63
C LEU A 217 61.24 -188.35 -32.11
N GLY A 218 62.27 -188.51 -32.95
CA GLY A 218 62.13 -188.99 -34.34
C GLY A 218 61.78 -188.01 -35.47
N VAL A 219 62.82 -187.64 -36.24
CA VAL A 219 62.88 -187.14 -37.66
C VAL A 219 62.26 -188.17 -38.65
N PRO A 220 62.05 -187.97 -40.00
CA PRO A 220 62.45 -186.86 -40.90
C PRO A 220 61.57 -186.50 -42.18
N THR A 221 61.97 -185.40 -42.86
CA THR A 221 62.05 -185.06 -44.33
C THR A 221 60.91 -185.29 -45.34
N GLU A 222 60.55 -184.28 -46.19
CA GLU A 222 60.93 -184.20 -47.64
C GLU A 222 60.37 -182.98 -48.44
N VAL A 223 61.18 -182.50 -49.38
CA VAL A 223 61.01 -181.35 -50.30
C VAL A 223 60.40 -181.79 -51.65
N VAL A 224 59.29 -182.55 -51.62
CA VAL A 224 58.69 -183.17 -52.84
C VAL A 224 57.23 -182.77 -53.12
N ALA A 225 56.61 -181.91 -52.32
CA ALA A 225 55.34 -181.25 -52.70
C ALA A 225 55.28 -179.74 -52.40
N GLN A 226 56.45 -179.08 -52.28
CA GLN A 226 56.55 -177.62 -52.52
C GLN A 226 56.16 -177.22 -53.97
N ILE A 227 55.78 -178.19 -54.82
CA ILE A 227 55.22 -178.00 -56.16
C ILE A 227 53.67 -178.11 -56.16
N GLU A 228 53.02 -178.74 -55.19
CA GLU A 228 51.54 -178.71 -55.07
C GLU A 228 51.07 -177.49 -54.28
N GLN A 229 51.85 -176.99 -53.31
CA GLN A 229 51.51 -175.77 -52.57
C GLN A 229 51.68 -174.47 -53.39
N LEU A 230 52.21 -174.56 -54.61
CA LEU A 230 52.17 -173.49 -55.62
C LEU A 230 51.15 -173.76 -56.75
N GLN A 231 50.60 -174.98 -56.87
CA GLN A 231 49.46 -175.28 -57.76
C GLN A 231 48.11 -175.07 -57.06
N SER A 232 47.97 -175.37 -55.77
CA SER A 232 46.78 -175.03 -54.96
C SER A 232 46.62 -173.51 -54.76
N ARG A 233 47.73 -172.75 -54.77
CA ARG A 233 47.69 -171.27 -54.81
C ARG A 233 47.41 -170.70 -56.21
N VAL A 234 47.48 -171.50 -57.28
CA VAL A 234 47.04 -171.11 -58.62
C VAL A 234 45.60 -171.57 -58.88
N GLU A 235 45.16 -172.72 -58.39
CA GLU A 235 43.76 -173.14 -58.45
C GLU A 235 42.86 -172.31 -57.52
N THR A 236 43.37 -171.84 -56.37
CA THR A 236 42.65 -170.83 -55.58
C THR A 236 42.60 -169.48 -56.29
N VAL A 237 43.56 -169.17 -57.18
CA VAL A 237 43.52 -167.95 -57.99
C VAL A 237 42.65 -168.14 -59.24
N THR A 238 42.56 -169.33 -59.84
CA THR A 238 41.60 -169.64 -60.92
C THR A 238 40.17 -169.71 -60.39
N ALA A 239 39.95 -170.27 -59.20
CA ALA A 239 38.66 -170.20 -58.51
C ALA A 239 38.33 -168.77 -58.05
N TYR A 240 39.33 -167.93 -57.71
CA TYR A 240 39.13 -166.51 -57.42
C TYR A 240 39.00 -165.66 -58.70
N THR A 241 39.45 -166.13 -59.85
CA THR A 241 39.29 -165.46 -61.16
C THR A 241 37.96 -165.83 -61.80
N GLU A 242 37.51 -167.08 -61.69
CA GLU A 242 36.13 -167.47 -62.01
C GLU A 242 35.16 -166.82 -61.02
N ALA A 243 35.49 -166.69 -59.72
CA ALA A 243 34.69 -165.90 -58.79
C ALA A 243 34.77 -164.38 -59.05
N LEU A 244 35.83 -163.86 -59.68
CA LEU A 244 35.87 -162.45 -60.13
C LEU A 244 35.19 -162.24 -61.49
N GLU A 245 35.17 -163.22 -62.41
CA GLU A 245 34.44 -163.17 -63.68
C GLU A 245 32.94 -163.41 -63.46
N GLU A 246 32.55 -164.31 -62.55
CA GLU A 246 31.16 -164.48 -62.12
C GLU A 246 30.69 -163.26 -61.31
N PHE A 247 31.53 -162.66 -60.46
CA PHE A 247 31.21 -161.36 -59.86
C PHE A 247 31.20 -160.21 -60.89
N LEU A 248 32.01 -160.23 -61.95
CA LEU A 248 32.01 -159.17 -62.97
C LEU A 248 30.89 -159.32 -64.02
N ASP A 249 30.39 -160.53 -64.26
CA ASP A 249 29.25 -160.82 -65.15
C ASP A 249 27.91 -160.79 -64.38
N GLU A 250 27.88 -161.12 -63.09
CA GLU A 250 26.69 -161.05 -62.23
C GLU A 250 26.53 -159.67 -61.55
N GLU A 251 27.62 -158.96 -61.25
CA GLU A 251 27.61 -157.55 -60.82
C GLU A 251 28.22 -156.64 -61.90
N GLY A 252 27.38 -156.23 -62.86
CA GLY A 252 27.65 -155.13 -63.81
C GLY A 252 27.89 -153.75 -63.17
N ALA A 253 28.25 -153.70 -61.89
CA ALA A 253 28.36 -152.51 -61.06
C ALA A 253 29.65 -151.71 -61.29
N ALA A 254 30.76 -152.27 -61.81
CA ALA A 254 32.01 -151.52 -61.91
C ALA A 254 31.97 -150.35 -62.94
N GLN A 255 31.23 -150.52 -64.03
CA GLN A 255 31.05 -149.48 -65.05
C GLN A 255 29.94 -148.49 -64.66
N GLU A 256 28.96 -148.95 -63.87
CA GLU A 256 27.95 -148.11 -63.24
C GLU A 256 28.56 -147.24 -62.13
N LEU A 257 29.46 -147.78 -61.29
CA LEU A 257 30.23 -147.03 -60.29
C LEU A 257 31.17 -145.99 -60.92
N ILE A 258 31.80 -146.31 -62.07
CA ILE A 258 32.61 -145.32 -62.81
C ILE A 258 31.72 -144.25 -63.44
N ARG A 259 30.50 -144.61 -63.87
CA ARG A 259 29.52 -143.64 -64.39
C ARG A 259 29.00 -142.75 -63.26
N ASP A 260 28.63 -143.32 -62.12
CA ASP A 260 28.23 -142.62 -60.91
C ASP A 260 29.35 -141.77 -60.34
N TYR A 261 30.59 -142.26 -60.32
CA TYR A 261 31.74 -141.46 -59.90
C TYR A 261 32.04 -140.35 -60.91
N LYS A 262 31.87 -140.56 -62.21
CA LYS A 262 31.94 -139.47 -63.22
C LYS A 262 30.81 -138.47 -63.04
N THR A 263 29.59 -138.93 -62.75
CA THR A 263 28.45 -138.08 -62.41
C THR A 263 28.74 -137.30 -61.14
N GLN A 264 29.28 -137.93 -60.09
CA GLN A 264 29.68 -137.29 -58.84
C GLN A 264 30.83 -136.31 -59.04
N VAL A 265 31.81 -136.61 -59.89
CA VAL A 265 32.87 -135.67 -60.27
C VAL A 265 32.31 -134.51 -61.10
N GLN A 266 31.29 -134.76 -61.92
CA GLN A 266 30.62 -133.73 -62.70
C GLN A 266 29.75 -132.85 -61.80
N THR A 267 28.96 -133.42 -60.89
CA THR A 267 28.22 -132.73 -59.83
C THR A 267 29.18 -131.98 -58.93
N LEU A 268 30.29 -132.57 -58.49
CA LEU A 268 31.31 -131.87 -57.71
C LEU A 268 31.96 -130.74 -58.52
N ARG A 269 32.13 -130.89 -59.83
CA ARG A 269 32.64 -129.83 -60.70
C ARG A 269 31.60 -128.71 -60.84
N GLU A 270 30.33 -129.04 -60.91
CA GLU A 270 29.19 -128.11 -60.90
C GLU A 270 29.04 -127.43 -59.53
N ASP A 271 29.22 -128.14 -58.43
CA ASP A 271 29.23 -127.64 -57.05
C ASP A 271 30.44 -126.75 -56.82
N VAL A 272 31.61 -127.12 -57.32
CA VAL A 272 32.82 -126.27 -57.29
C VAL A 272 32.63 -125.06 -58.20
N ALA A 273 31.91 -125.17 -59.32
CA ALA A 273 31.57 -124.03 -60.16
C ALA A 273 30.58 -123.09 -59.45
N THR A 274 29.57 -123.65 -58.79
CA THR A 274 28.60 -122.95 -57.94
C THR A 274 29.28 -122.30 -56.74
N LEU A 275 30.20 -123.01 -56.07
CA LEU A 275 30.99 -122.50 -54.97
C LEU A 275 31.91 -121.39 -55.44
N ARG A 276 32.57 -121.54 -56.60
CA ARG A 276 33.34 -120.45 -57.22
C ARG A 276 32.45 -119.27 -57.58
N GLN A 277 31.21 -119.50 -58.02
CA GLN A 277 30.25 -118.43 -58.27
C GLN A 277 29.82 -117.75 -56.97
N HIS A 278 29.52 -118.50 -55.91
CA HIS A 278 29.24 -117.98 -54.57
C HIS A 278 30.45 -117.24 -54.00
N THR A 279 31.67 -117.75 -54.13
CA THR A 279 32.89 -117.04 -53.71
C THR A 279 33.12 -115.78 -54.53
N ARG A 280 32.82 -115.78 -55.84
CA ARG A 280 32.86 -114.54 -56.65
C ARG A 280 31.76 -113.56 -56.26
N SER A 281 30.56 -114.06 -55.99
CA SER A 281 29.42 -113.25 -55.54
C SER A 281 29.67 -112.67 -54.16
N ASN A 282 30.24 -113.46 -53.25
CA ASN A 282 30.62 -113.05 -51.91
C ASN A 282 31.82 -112.11 -51.98
N ALA A 283 32.80 -112.34 -52.86
CA ALA A 283 33.89 -111.39 -53.09
C ALA A 283 33.34 -110.05 -53.60
N GLY A 284 32.39 -110.07 -54.54
CA GLY A 284 31.69 -108.86 -54.99
C GLY A 284 30.87 -108.20 -53.88
N GLY A 285 30.18 -109.00 -53.06
CA GLY A 285 29.44 -108.51 -51.90
C GLY A 285 30.35 -107.90 -50.83
N ILE A 286 31.51 -108.50 -50.58
CA ILE A 286 32.56 -107.95 -49.71
C ILE A 286 33.09 -106.65 -50.29
N THR A 287 33.34 -106.57 -51.61
CA THR A 287 33.74 -105.31 -52.26
C THR A 287 32.68 -104.23 -52.06
N SER A 288 31.39 -104.52 -52.29
CA SER A 288 30.32 -103.56 -52.04
C SER A 288 30.13 -103.20 -50.56
N LEU A 289 30.35 -104.16 -49.65
CA LEU A 289 30.36 -103.89 -48.20
C LEU A 289 31.55 -103.02 -47.80
N THR A 290 32.71 -103.20 -48.42
CA THR A 290 33.88 -102.34 -48.23
C THR A 290 33.60 -100.94 -48.77
N GLU A 291 33.04 -100.81 -49.97
CA GLU A 291 32.64 -99.51 -50.54
C GLU A 291 31.61 -98.80 -49.64
N ASN A 292 30.57 -99.51 -49.17
CA ASN A 292 29.59 -98.94 -48.24
C ASN A 292 30.20 -98.61 -46.87
N LEU A 293 31.22 -99.36 -46.42
CA LEU A 293 31.94 -99.08 -45.18
C LEU A 293 32.80 -97.84 -45.33
N ASP A 294 33.47 -97.66 -46.47
CA ASP A 294 34.22 -96.45 -46.81
C ASP A 294 33.25 -95.24 -46.86
N ASP A 295 32.10 -95.37 -47.53
CA ASP A 295 31.05 -94.33 -47.54
C ASP A 295 30.54 -94.01 -46.12
N LEU A 296 30.39 -95.03 -45.26
CA LEU A 296 29.97 -94.83 -43.87
C LEU A 296 31.08 -94.17 -43.03
N VAL A 297 32.34 -94.52 -43.26
CA VAL A 297 33.49 -93.88 -42.62
C VAL A 297 33.56 -92.41 -43.02
N ASP A 298 33.40 -92.11 -44.31
CA ASP A 298 33.33 -90.73 -44.81
C ASP A 298 32.12 -89.99 -44.20
N HIS A 299 30.96 -90.64 -44.09
CA HIS A 299 29.79 -90.03 -43.46
C HIS A 299 29.98 -89.78 -41.96
N VAL A 300 30.65 -90.68 -41.24
CA VAL A 300 30.98 -90.49 -39.82
C VAL A 300 31.94 -89.31 -39.67
N ALA A 301 32.96 -89.20 -40.54
CA ALA A 301 33.85 -88.04 -40.55
C ALA A 301 33.08 -86.73 -40.83
N ASP A 302 32.17 -86.71 -41.80
CA ASP A 302 31.29 -85.55 -42.05
C ASP A 302 30.41 -85.20 -40.83
N VAL A 303 29.94 -86.21 -40.07
CA VAL A 303 29.15 -85.99 -38.85
C VAL A 303 30.02 -85.48 -37.72
N GLU A 304 31.25 -85.96 -37.58
CA GLU A 304 32.24 -85.46 -36.62
C GLU A 304 32.58 -84.00 -36.92
N ASP A 305 32.89 -83.65 -38.17
CA ASP A 305 33.15 -82.27 -38.59
C ASP A 305 31.94 -81.35 -38.29
N ARG A 306 30.71 -81.84 -38.55
CA ARG A 306 29.49 -81.09 -38.20
C ARG A 306 29.25 -80.97 -36.69
N LEU A 307 29.71 -81.93 -35.90
CA LEU A 307 29.61 -81.90 -34.45
C LEU A 307 30.60 -80.86 -33.89
N ASP A 308 31.80 -80.78 -34.47
CA ASP A 308 32.78 -79.75 -34.17
C ASP A 308 32.24 -78.36 -34.54
N ASP A 309 31.65 -78.17 -35.73
CA ASP A 309 31.00 -76.92 -36.13
C ASP A 309 29.88 -76.50 -35.14
N VAL A 310 29.09 -77.47 -34.64
CA VAL A 310 28.02 -77.22 -33.66
C VAL A 310 28.61 -76.87 -32.29
N ALA A 311 29.71 -77.51 -31.89
CA ALA A 311 30.41 -77.19 -30.66
C ALA A 311 30.97 -75.77 -30.71
N ASP A 312 31.64 -75.39 -31.79
CA ASP A 312 32.14 -74.03 -32.02
C ASP A 312 31.00 -72.99 -32.00
N HIS A 313 29.84 -73.34 -32.58
CA HIS A 313 28.66 -72.48 -32.52
C HIS A 313 28.08 -72.36 -31.11
N ALA A 314 28.08 -73.44 -30.33
CA ALA A 314 27.65 -73.42 -28.93
C ALA A 314 28.56 -72.54 -28.08
N ASP A 315 29.88 -72.64 -28.25
CA ASP A 315 30.86 -71.77 -27.58
C ASP A 315 30.64 -70.29 -27.95
N THR A 316 30.34 -70.03 -29.24
CA THR A 316 30.00 -68.67 -29.70
C THR A 316 28.72 -68.14 -29.06
N LEU A 317 27.69 -68.98 -28.91
CA LEU A 317 26.44 -68.61 -28.26
C LEU A 317 26.63 -68.36 -26.75
N GLU A 318 27.45 -69.17 -26.09
CA GLU A 318 27.79 -68.98 -24.67
C GLU A 318 28.46 -67.62 -24.46
N ALA A 319 29.46 -67.27 -25.28
CA ALA A 319 30.10 -65.96 -25.23
C ALA A 319 29.13 -64.80 -25.50
N SER A 320 28.20 -64.99 -26.45
CA SER A 320 27.18 -63.97 -26.75
C SER A 320 26.17 -63.80 -25.60
N LEU A 321 25.85 -64.89 -24.89
CA LEU A 321 25.00 -64.85 -23.69
C LEU A 321 25.72 -64.15 -22.55
N GLU A 322 27.01 -64.41 -22.33
CA GLU A 322 27.83 -63.71 -21.33
C GLU A 322 27.90 -62.20 -21.63
N GLU A 323 28.13 -61.80 -22.89
CA GLU A 323 28.08 -60.38 -23.29
C GLU A 323 26.68 -59.77 -23.07
N THR A 324 25.61 -60.53 -23.30
CA THR A 324 24.25 -60.04 -23.07
C THR A 324 23.95 -59.88 -21.57
N ASP A 325 24.47 -60.76 -20.73
CA ASP A 325 24.38 -60.71 -19.27
C ASP A 325 25.12 -59.47 -18.74
N ASP A 326 26.37 -59.26 -19.18
CA ASP A 326 27.14 -58.04 -18.86
C ASP A 326 26.41 -56.75 -19.28
N ASN A 327 25.80 -56.76 -20.47
CA ASN A 327 25.01 -55.64 -20.95
C ASN A 327 23.73 -55.43 -20.13
N LEU A 328 23.10 -56.51 -19.66
CA LEU A 328 21.92 -56.46 -18.80
C LEU A 328 22.27 -55.83 -17.45
N ASP A 329 23.36 -56.28 -16.81
CA ASP A 329 23.89 -55.70 -15.57
C ASP A 329 24.17 -54.20 -15.72
N GLY A 330 24.74 -53.79 -16.86
CA GLY A 330 24.98 -52.39 -17.18
C GLY A 330 23.69 -51.57 -17.33
N VAL A 331 22.65 -52.15 -17.92
CA VAL A 331 21.33 -51.52 -18.04
C VAL A 331 20.62 -51.44 -16.69
N GLU A 332 20.71 -52.47 -15.85
CA GLU A 332 20.15 -52.48 -14.50
C GLU A 332 20.78 -51.37 -13.64
N THR A 333 22.11 -51.28 -13.65
CA THR A 333 22.82 -50.19 -12.95
C THR A 333 22.39 -48.81 -13.44
N ALA A 334 22.28 -48.62 -14.76
CA ALA A 334 21.87 -47.33 -15.31
C ALA A 334 20.39 -47.00 -15.02
N LEU A 335 19.54 -48.03 -14.85
CA LEU A 335 18.16 -47.85 -14.45
C LEU A 335 18.07 -47.42 -12.98
N ASP A 336 18.85 -48.03 -12.09
CA ASP A 336 18.93 -47.63 -10.68
C ASP A 336 19.40 -46.17 -10.56
N ASP A 337 20.49 -45.79 -11.23
CA ASP A 337 20.97 -44.40 -11.27
C ASP A 337 19.89 -43.41 -11.79
N ALA A 338 19.08 -43.85 -12.77
CA ALA A 338 18.01 -43.04 -13.32
C ALA A 338 16.83 -42.91 -12.36
N VAL A 339 16.52 -43.95 -11.59
CA VAL A 339 15.50 -43.93 -10.53
C VAL A 339 15.92 -42.97 -9.43
N ASP A 340 17.15 -43.09 -8.91
CA ASP A 340 17.68 -42.20 -7.87
C ASP A 340 17.59 -40.73 -8.31
N ARG A 341 17.98 -40.43 -9.55
CA ARG A 341 17.88 -39.07 -10.09
C ARG A 341 16.44 -38.59 -10.25
N ILE A 342 15.49 -39.48 -10.52
CA ILE A 342 14.06 -39.11 -10.59
C ILE A 342 13.55 -38.77 -9.19
N GLU A 343 13.95 -39.55 -8.18
CA GLU A 343 13.61 -39.28 -6.77
C GLU A 343 14.19 -37.94 -6.31
N ASP A 344 15.47 -37.68 -6.56
CA ASP A 344 16.11 -36.38 -6.26
C ASP A 344 15.39 -35.20 -6.93
N ASN A 345 14.98 -35.36 -8.20
CA ASN A 345 14.23 -34.32 -8.90
C ASN A 345 12.82 -34.14 -8.32
N ALA A 346 12.17 -35.21 -7.88
CA ALA A 346 10.85 -35.14 -7.26
C ALA A 346 10.90 -34.37 -5.95
N ASP A 347 11.92 -34.63 -5.12
CA ASP A 347 12.17 -33.89 -3.89
C ASP A 347 12.46 -32.41 -4.18
N GLY A 348 13.32 -32.12 -5.16
CA GLY A 348 13.61 -30.73 -5.57
C GLY A 348 12.39 -29.98 -6.13
N ILE A 349 11.45 -30.69 -6.78
CA ILE A 349 10.18 -30.10 -7.21
C ILE A 349 9.30 -29.77 -6.00
N ALA A 350 9.20 -30.68 -5.02
CA ALA A 350 8.41 -30.46 -3.82
C ALA A 350 8.93 -29.24 -3.00
N ASP A 351 10.25 -29.09 -2.89
CA ASP A 351 10.86 -27.93 -2.26
C ASP A 351 10.50 -26.62 -3.01
N LEU A 352 10.59 -26.61 -4.34
CA LEU A 352 10.22 -25.45 -5.17
C LEU A 352 8.73 -25.11 -5.07
N GLU A 353 7.85 -26.12 -4.97
CA GLU A 353 6.43 -25.90 -4.74
C GLU A 353 6.18 -25.20 -3.40
N SER A 354 6.84 -25.65 -2.34
CA SER A 354 6.78 -25.00 -1.02
C SER A 354 7.31 -23.56 -1.07
N GLU A 355 8.47 -23.31 -1.68
CA GLU A 355 9.01 -21.96 -1.83
C GLU A 355 8.08 -21.05 -2.64
N THR A 356 7.37 -21.61 -3.62
CA THR A 356 6.39 -20.85 -4.42
C THR A 356 5.15 -20.50 -3.60
N ASP A 357 4.68 -21.39 -2.72
CA ASP A 357 3.57 -21.11 -1.82
C ASP A 357 3.95 -20.04 -0.79
N ASP A 358 5.13 -20.14 -0.18
CA ASP A 358 5.66 -19.11 0.71
C ASP A 358 5.75 -17.73 0.01
N LEU A 359 6.22 -17.71 -1.24
CA LEU A 359 6.29 -16.46 -2.01
C LEU A 359 4.90 -15.89 -2.34
N ARG A 360 3.89 -16.74 -2.57
CA ARG A 360 2.51 -16.29 -2.78
C ARG A 360 1.95 -15.63 -1.52
N ASP A 361 2.22 -16.21 -0.35
CA ASP A 361 1.80 -15.65 0.93
C ASP A 361 2.51 -14.31 1.21
N ASP A 362 3.82 -14.22 0.92
CA ASP A 362 4.58 -12.97 1.03
C ASP A 362 4.03 -11.87 0.10
N VAL A 363 3.67 -12.22 -1.15
CA VAL A 363 3.06 -11.27 -2.10
C VAL A 363 1.72 -10.78 -1.56
N ALA A 364 0.85 -11.68 -1.08
CA ALA A 364 -0.44 -11.30 -0.50
C ALA A 364 -0.29 -10.39 0.73
N ALA A 365 0.74 -10.64 1.56
CA ALA A 365 1.05 -9.78 2.70
C ALA A 365 1.54 -8.39 2.27
N VAL A 366 2.33 -8.30 1.20
CA VAL A 366 2.77 -7.01 0.64
C VAL A 366 1.59 -6.25 0.04
N GLU A 367 0.70 -6.92 -0.68
CA GLU A 367 -0.53 -6.31 -1.23
C GLU A 367 -1.40 -5.72 -0.11
N GLY A 368 -1.61 -6.46 0.99
CA GLY A 368 -2.34 -5.95 2.15
C GLY A 368 -1.68 -4.70 2.75
N ARG A 369 -0.36 -4.69 2.90
CA ARG A 369 0.39 -3.52 3.39
C ARG A 369 0.32 -2.32 2.44
N VAL A 370 0.23 -2.56 1.13
CA VAL A 370 0.05 -1.49 0.14
C VAL A 370 -1.35 -0.89 0.28
N SER A 371 -2.40 -1.71 0.39
CA SER A 371 -3.76 -1.21 0.62
C SER A 371 -3.90 -0.43 1.93
N ASP A 372 -3.28 -0.89 3.01
CA ASP A 372 -3.25 -0.15 4.27
C ASP A 372 -2.55 1.21 4.11
N ALA A 373 -1.40 1.25 3.42
CA ALA A 373 -0.68 2.49 3.15
C ALA A 373 -1.47 3.47 2.26
N GLU A 374 -2.19 2.96 1.26
CA GLU A 374 -3.08 3.75 0.41
C GLU A 374 -4.21 4.38 1.22
N ALA A 375 -4.79 3.62 2.16
CA ALA A 375 -5.82 4.14 3.07
C ALA A 375 -5.26 5.22 4.02
N GLU A 376 -4.06 5.01 4.58
CA GLU A 376 -3.38 6.01 5.40
C GLU A 376 -3.06 7.30 4.60
N ILE A 377 -2.63 7.17 3.35
CA ILE A 377 -2.38 8.33 2.46
C ILE A 377 -3.67 9.11 2.22
N ALA A 378 -4.78 8.42 1.94
CA ALA A 378 -6.08 9.08 1.75
C ALA A 378 -6.55 9.83 3.02
N GLU A 379 -6.29 9.29 4.22
CA GLU A 379 -6.56 10.00 5.48
C GLU A 379 -5.65 11.22 5.65
N VAL A 380 -4.37 11.13 5.29
CA VAL A 380 -3.45 12.26 5.32
C VAL A 380 -3.91 13.36 4.36
N ASP A 381 -4.35 13.03 3.16
CA ASP A 381 -4.86 14.00 2.19
C ASP A 381 -6.08 14.77 2.75
N LEU A 382 -7.05 14.06 3.35
CA LEU A 382 -8.20 14.71 4.01
C LEU A 382 -7.78 15.63 5.17
N ASN A 383 -6.74 15.25 5.92
CA ASN A 383 -6.20 16.09 6.99
C ASN A 383 -5.48 17.33 6.43
N VAL A 384 -4.80 17.22 5.29
CA VAL A 384 -4.19 18.34 4.59
C VAL A 384 -5.26 19.33 4.14
N ASP A 385 -6.31 18.87 3.46
CA ASP A 385 -7.44 19.71 3.04
C ASP A 385 -8.06 20.47 4.23
N ALA A 386 -8.27 19.79 5.36
CA ALA A 386 -8.81 20.41 6.57
C ALA A 386 -7.86 21.45 7.19
N VAL A 387 -6.54 21.28 7.05
CA VAL A 387 -5.55 22.26 7.48
C VAL A 387 -5.55 23.47 6.53
N GLU A 388 -5.66 23.26 5.23
CA GLU A 388 -5.76 24.33 4.24
C GLU A 388 -6.99 25.22 4.50
N ASP A 389 -8.16 24.61 4.70
CA ASP A 389 -9.39 25.33 5.06
C ASP A 389 -9.21 26.19 6.34
N ARG A 390 -8.54 25.63 7.35
CA ARG A 390 -8.25 26.36 8.60
C ARG A 390 -7.27 27.50 8.41
N VAL A 391 -6.29 27.37 7.51
CA VAL A 391 -5.35 28.44 7.17
C VAL A 391 -6.11 29.56 6.45
N THR A 392 -6.94 29.24 5.46
CA THR A 392 -7.77 30.24 4.77
C THR A 392 -8.71 30.98 5.72
N ALA A 393 -9.33 30.27 6.68
CA ALA A 393 -10.16 30.92 7.70
C ALA A 393 -9.33 31.87 8.60
N ALA A 394 -8.13 31.44 9.02
CA ALA A 394 -7.25 32.26 9.84
C ALA A 394 -6.73 33.51 9.08
N GLU A 395 -6.47 33.39 7.78
CA GLU A 395 -6.11 34.53 6.93
C GLU A 395 -7.24 35.57 6.85
N ALA A 396 -8.49 35.11 6.71
CA ALA A 396 -9.66 35.99 6.73
C ALA A 396 -9.86 36.67 8.10
N ASP A 397 -9.65 35.93 9.21
CA ASP A 397 -9.71 36.50 10.56
C ASP A 397 -8.62 37.57 10.76
N ILE A 398 -7.41 37.37 10.25
CA ILE A 398 -6.32 38.35 10.30
C ILE A 398 -6.70 39.62 9.53
N GLU A 399 -7.24 39.50 8.32
CA GLU A 399 -7.70 40.65 7.53
C GLU A 399 -8.80 41.46 8.26
N SER A 400 -9.72 40.77 8.95
CA SER A 400 -10.72 41.43 9.79
C SER A 400 -10.11 42.17 10.97
N VAL A 401 -9.11 41.58 11.63
CA VAL A 401 -8.41 42.21 12.76
C VAL A 401 -7.62 43.44 12.30
N ASP A 402 -6.96 43.38 11.14
CA ASP A 402 -6.26 44.53 10.57
C ASP A 402 -7.22 45.68 10.29
N ALA A 403 -8.40 45.40 9.72
CA ALA A 403 -9.44 46.41 9.51
C ALA A 403 -9.97 47.01 10.83
N ASP A 404 -10.15 46.18 11.87
CA ASP A 404 -10.56 46.65 13.20
C ASP A 404 -9.48 47.55 13.84
N VAL A 405 -8.19 47.24 13.63
CA VAL A 405 -7.08 48.06 14.12
C VAL A 405 -7.08 49.43 13.44
N GLU A 406 -7.20 49.49 12.10
CA GLU A 406 -7.28 50.77 11.37
C GLU A 406 -8.45 51.63 11.87
N ALA A 407 -9.62 51.02 12.10
CA ALA A 407 -10.78 51.72 12.63
C ALA A 407 -10.56 52.25 14.06
N VAL A 408 -9.79 51.54 14.88
CA VAL A 408 -9.42 52.01 16.23
C VAL A 408 -8.42 53.16 16.14
N GLU A 409 -7.43 53.10 15.25
CA GLU A 409 -6.48 54.19 15.03
C GLU A 409 -7.19 55.48 14.61
N ASP A 410 -8.11 55.40 13.64
CA ASP A 410 -8.94 56.55 13.21
C ASP A 410 -9.74 57.15 14.37
N ARG A 411 -10.33 56.29 15.22
CA ARG A 411 -11.08 56.73 16.40
C ARG A 411 -10.19 57.39 17.45
N VAL A 412 -8.96 56.92 17.63
CA VAL A 412 -7.99 57.53 18.53
C VAL A 412 -7.59 58.91 18.02
N THR A 413 -7.24 59.05 16.74
CA THR A 413 -6.92 60.35 16.14
C THR A 413 -8.10 61.34 16.26
N ALA A 414 -9.33 60.88 16.01
CA ALA A 414 -10.51 61.72 16.20
C ALA A 414 -10.72 62.15 17.66
N ALA A 415 -10.44 61.25 18.62
CA ALA A 415 -10.51 61.57 20.04
C ALA A 415 -9.42 62.56 20.47
N GLU A 416 -8.20 62.44 19.94
CA GLU A 416 -7.10 63.37 20.17
C GLU A 416 -7.47 64.78 19.70
N SER A 417 -7.98 64.92 18.47
CA SER A 417 -8.46 66.23 17.98
C SER A 417 -9.60 66.79 18.82
N GLY A 418 -10.56 65.95 19.23
CA GLY A 418 -11.66 66.40 20.10
C GLY A 418 -11.19 66.85 21.48
N ILE A 419 -10.11 66.28 22.01
CA ILE A 419 -9.48 66.73 23.27
C ILE A 419 -8.79 68.08 23.09
N GLU A 420 -8.10 68.30 21.96
CA GLU A 420 -7.50 69.60 21.63
C GLU A 420 -8.57 70.70 21.52
N ASP A 421 -9.67 70.44 20.81
CA ASP A 421 -10.79 71.38 20.71
C ASP A 421 -11.38 71.74 22.09
N LEU A 422 -11.56 70.76 22.97
CA LEU A 422 -12.06 70.99 24.34
C LEU A 422 -11.06 71.75 25.21
N ALA A 423 -9.75 71.57 24.98
CA ALA A 423 -8.72 72.33 25.68
C ALA A 423 -8.77 73.81 25.26
N ASP A 424 -8.90 74.07 23.96
CA ASP A 424 -9.06 75.44 23.42
C ASP A 424 -10.34 76.10 23.95
N GLU A 425 -11.45 75.37 24.03
CA GLU A 425 -12.70 75.89 24.63
C GLU A 425 -12.52 76.22 26.12
N THR A 426 -11.80 75.38 26.86
CA THR A 426 -11.49 75.61 28.28
C THR A 426 -10.65 76.87 28.49
N ASP A 427 -9.62 77.08 27.66
CA ASP A 427 -8.79 78.28 27.70
C ASP A 427 -9.61 79.53 27.35
N GLY A 428 -10.50 79.43 26.36
CA GLY A 428 -11.43 80.51 26.00
C GLY A 428 -12.37 80.90 27.15
N LEU A 429 -12.98 79.91 27.80
CA LEU A 429 -13.84 80.14 28.97
C LEU A 429 -13.07 80.73 30.15
N ALA A 430 -11.83 80.30 30.38
CA ALA A 430 -10.98 80.87 31.43
C ALA A 430 -10.69 82.37 31.18
N ALA A 431 -10.44 82.76 29.93
CA ALA A 431 -10.25 84.16 29.56
C ALA A 431 -11.52 85.01 29.71
N GLU A 432 -12.69 84.45 29.36
CA GLU A 432 -13.98 85.12 29.57
C GLU A 432 -14.26 85.34 31.06
N ILE A 433 -14.00 84.34 31.90
CA ILE A 433 -14.11 84.45 33.36
C ILE A 433 -13.21 85.59 33.88
N GLY A 434 -11.94 85.64 33.49
CA GLY A 434 -11.04 86.71 33.90
C GLY A 434 -11.57 88.10 33.50
N THR A 435 -12.15 88.23 32.31
CA THR A 435 -12.79 89.49 31.86
C THR A 435 -13.99 89.85 32.73
N VAL A 436 -14.79 88.87 33.16
CA VAL A 436 -15.93 89.10 34.06
C VAL A 436 -15.45 89.51 35.46
N GLU A 437 -14.40 88.89 35.98
CA GLU A 437 -13.79 89.24 37.27
C GLU A 437 -13.27 90.69 37.30
N ASP A 438 -12.59 91.12 36.23
CA ASP A 438 -12.13 92.50 36.07
C ASP A 438 -13.33 93.48 36.08
N ARG A 439 -14.39 93.17 35.33
CA ARG A 439 -15.62 93.99 35.31
C ARG A 439 -16.32 94.06 36.67
N VAL A 440 -16.32 92.97 37.42
CA VAL A 440 -16.86 92.96 38.79
C VAL A 440 -16.04 93.88 39.68
N THR A 441 -14.71 93.79 39.61
CA THR A 441 -13.80 94.66 40.37
C THR A 441 -14.01 96.15 40.04
N ASP A 442 -14.13 96.48 38.74
CA ASP A 442 -14.43 97.86 38.31
C ASP A 442 -15.80 98.33 38.84
N THR A 443 -16.82 97.45 38.79
CA THR A 443 -18.16 97.76 39.30
C THR A 443 -18.15 97.98 40.81
N GLU A 444 -17.39 97.18 41.57
CA GLU A 444 -17.22 97.36 43.01
C GLU A 444 -16.56 98.70 43.35
N ALA A 445 -15.54 99.10 42.58
CA ALA A 445 -14.89 100.39 42.73
C ALA A 445 -15.84 101.56 42.42
N ASP A 446 -16.64 101.44 41.36
CA ASP A 446 -17.68 102.42 41.00
C ASP A 446 -18.73 102.56 42.11
N ILE A 447 -19.18 101.45 42.70
CA ILE A 447 -20.11 101.44 43.84
C ILE A 447 -19.51 102.17 45.04
N TYR A 448 -18.25 101.89 45.38
CA TYR A 448 -17.57 102.58 46.47
C TYR A 448 -17.42 104.09 46.23
N ALA A 449 -17.13 104.50 44.99
CA ALA A 449 -17.07 105.91 44.63
C ALA A 449 -18.44 106.60 44.73
N LEU A 450 -19.50 105.92 44.28
CA LEU A 450 -20.88 106.39 44.42
C LEU A 450 -21.29 106.56 45.89
N ASP A 451 -20.93 105.62 46.76
CA ASP A 451 -21.22 105.66 48.19
C ASP A 451 -20.59 106.89 48.88
N ASN A 452 -19.31 107.16 48.59
CA ASN A 452 -18.62 108.35 49.10
C ASN A 452 -19.27 109.64 48.60
N ARG A 453 -19.68 109.67 47.32
CA ARG A 453 -20.36 110.84 46.74
C ARG A 453 -21.74 111.05 47.36
N MET A 454 -22.47 109.97 47.65
CA MET A 454 -23.76 110.01 48.33
C MET A 454 -23.62 110.58 49.74
N THR A 455 -22.65 110.07 50.51
CA THR A 455 -22.31 110.60 51.84
C THR A 455 -21.93 112.08 51.80
N GLY A 456 -21.17 112.52 50.80
CA GLY A 456 -20.85 113.93 50.60
C GLY A 456 -22.09 114.77 50.28
N THR A 457 -22.96 114.27 49.40
CA THR A 457 -24.22 114.94 49.05
C THR A 457 -25.14 115.08 50.27
N GLU A 458 -25.19 114.07 51.16
CA GLU A 458 -25.96 114.13 52.41
C GLU A 458 -25.43 115.23 53.34
N GLN A 459 -24.11 115.37 53.49
CA GLN A 459 -23.50 116.46 54.26
C GLN A 459 -23.75 117.85 53.65
N ASP A 460 -23.71 117.95 52.32
CA ASP A 460 -24.06 119.18 51.61
C ASP A 460 -25.52 119.57 51.87
N VAL A 461 -26.44 118.58 51.89
CA VAL A 461 -27.85 118.78 52.24
C VAL A 461 -28.00 119.27 53.68
N GLU A 462 -27.36 118.64 54.66
CA GLU A 462 -27.40 119.10 56.07
C GLU A 462 -26.88 120.54 56.24
N THR A 463 -25.83 120.89 55.49
CA THR A 463 -25.26 122.24 55.46
C THR A 463 -26.26 123.24 54.87
N LEU A 464 -26.90 122.89 53.76
CA LEU A 464 -27.93 123.72 53.13
C LEU A 464 -29.17 123.90 54.01
N GLU A 465 -29.62 122.86 54.70
CA GLU A 465 -30.74 122.93 55.65
C GLU A 465 -30.41 123.90 56.80
N SER A 466 -29.21 123.80 57.36
CA SER A 466 -28.72 124.70 58.41
C SER A 466 -28.64 126.15 57.93
N ALA A 467 -28.09 126.38 56.73
CA ALA A 467 -28.05 127.71 56.10
C ALA A 467 -29.44 128.27 55.83
N THR A 468 -30.38 127.42 55.40
CA THR A 468 -31.79 127.79 55.15
C THR A 468 -32.47 128.19 56.45
N ALA A 469 -32.27 127.44 57.54
CA ALA A 469 -32.80 127.79 58.84
C ALA A 469 -32.18 129.11 59.38
N ALA A 470 -30.90 129.35 59.13
CA ALA A 470 -30.26 130.63 59.49
C ALA A 470 -30.85 131.81 58.70
N ASN A 471 -31.01 131.65 57.38
CA ASN A 471 -31.65 132.65 56.53
C ASN A 471 -33.09 132.91 56.95
N ALA A 472 -33.88 131.89 57.29
CA ALA A 472 -35.24 132.06 57.79
C ALA A 472 -35.28 132.89 59.08
N ARG A 473 -34.35 132.66 60.01
CA ARG A 473 -34.21 133.49 61.23
C ARG A 473 -33.81 134.93 60.90
N ALA A 474 -32.88 135.12 59.96
CA ALA A 474 -32.45 136.45 59.53
C ALA A 474 -33.60 137.24 58.89
N VAL A 475 -34.39 136.59 58.03
CA VAL A 475 -35.62 137.19 57.46
C VAL A 475 -36.60 137.57 58.56
N GLY A 476 -36.88 136.67 59.51
CA GLY A 476 -37.77 136.99 60.62
C GLY A 476 -37.29 138.15 61.50
N ALA A 477 -35.97 138.30 61.68
CA ALA A 477 -35.39 139.47 62.36
C ALA A 477 -35.58 140.76 61.55
N VAL A 478 -35.34 140.72 60.24
CA VAL A 478 -35.58 141.86 59.33
C VAL A 478 -37.07 142.25 59.31
N GLU A 479 -37.99 141.28 59.30
CA GLU A 479 -39.44 141.56 59.39
C GLU A 479 -39.77 142.30 60.69
N SER A 480 -39.22 141.86 61.83
CA SER A 480 -39.39 142.55 63.11
C SER A 480 -38.76 143.96 63.13
N ASP A 481 -37.59 144.14 62.51
CA ASP A 481 -36.96 145.45 62.37
C ASP A 481 -37.83 146.39 61.51
N VAL A 482 -38.45 145.87 60.44
CA VAL A 482 -39.37 146.63 59.57
C VAL A 482 -40.64 147.02 60.32
N ASP A 483 -41.24 146.11 61.10
CA ASP A 483 -42.40 146.41 61.94
C ASP A 483 -42.06 147.51 62.96
N GLY A 484 -40.91 147.41 63.64
CA GLY A 484 -40.44 148.45 64.55
C GLY A 484 -40.19 149.79 63.86
N LEU A 485 -39.61 149.78 62.66
CA LEU A 485 -39.41 151.01 61.89
C LEU A 485 -40.74 151.64 61.45
N ALA A 486 -41.76 150.82 61.15
CA ALA A 486 -43.10 151.31 60.85
C ALA A 486 -43.74 152.00 62.07
N GLU A 487 -43.61 151.41 63.27
CA GLU A 487 -44.04 152.04 64.53
C GLU A 487 -43.30 153.36 64.80
N ASP A 488 -41.97 153.39 64.56
CA ASP A 488 -41.16 154.61 64.69
C ASP A 488 -41.65 155.70 63.71
N ILE A 489 -41.99 155.33 62.47
CA ILE A 489 -42.54 156.26 61.46
C ILE A 489 -43.88 156.83 61.90
N ASP A 490 -44.79 155.98 62.39
CA ASP A 490 -46.09 156.42 62.92
C ASP A 490 -45.89 157.40 64.09
N GLY A 491 -44.97 157.08 65.01
CA GLY A 491 -44.62 157.96 66.12
C GLY A 491 -44.00 159.29 65.67
N VAL A 492 -43.17 159.29 64.62
CA VAL A 492 -42.66 160.53 64.00
C VAL A 492 -43.80 161.32 63.35
N ALA A 493 -44.73 160.67 62.66
CA ALA A 493 -45.89 161.32 62.04
C ALA A 493 -46.78 162.00 63.09
N ASP A 494 -47.07 161.32 64.20
CA ASP A 494 -47.83 161.88 65.33
C ASP A 494 -47.14 163.13 65.92
N ARG A 495 -45.81 163.07 66.09
CA ARG A 495 -45.02 164.21 66.57
C ARG A 495 -45.02 165.36 65.58
N VAL A 496 -44.98 165.09 64.28
CA VAL A 496 -45.10 166.12 63.24
C VAL A 496 -46.47 166.76 63.32
N SER A 497 -47.56 165.99 63.39
CA SER A 497 -48.92 166.54 63.55
C SER A 497 -49.04 167.41 64.80
N THR A 498 -48.52 166.95 65.93
CA THR A 498 -48.50 167.74 67.17
C THR A 498 -47.72 169.05 66.97
N THR A 499 -46.58 168.98 66.28
CA THR A 499 -45.78 170.17 65.97
C THR A 499 -46.51 171.12 65.01
N GLU A 500 -47.26 170.61 64.03
CA GLU A 500 -48.09 171.41 63.12
C GLU A 500 -49.23 172.10 63.87
N ASP A 501 -49.87 171.39 64.81
CA ASP A 501 -50.88 171.95 65.71
C ASP A 501 -50.26 173.05 66.60
N ASP A 502 -49.12 172.77 67.24
CA ASP A 502 -48.37 173.73 68.04
C ASP A 502 -47.98 174.98 67.21
N ILE A 503 -47.56 174.79 65.96
CA ILE A 503 -47.26 175.91 65.03
C ILE A 503 -48.51 176.72 64.75
N THR A 504 -49.65 176.08 64.49
CA THR A 504 -50.93 176.77 64.24
C THR A 504 -51.38 177.58 65.48
N ASP A 505 -51.20 177.01 66.67
CA ASP A 505 -51.45 177.70 67.93
C ASP A 505 -50.51 178.91 68.10
N VAL A 506 -49.22 178.76 67.76
CA VAL A 506 -48.24 179.86 67.75
C VAL A 506 -48.63 180.92 66.73
N GLU A 507 -49.04 180.56 65.51
CA GLU A 507 -49.51 181.50 64.48
C GLU A 507 -50.74 182.28 64.96
N THR A 508 -51.73 181.60 65.53
CA THR A 508 -52.92 182.23 66.11
C THR A 508 -52.56 183.16 67.28
N TYR A 509 -51.62 182.75 68.12
CA TYR A 509 -51.11 183.58 69.21
C TYR A 509 -50.39 184.83 68.67
N VAL A 510 -49.59 184.69 67.61
CA VAL A 510 -48.93 185.81 66.93
C VAL A 510 -49.96 186.77 66.33
N GLU A 511 -50.97 186.29 65.60
CA GLU A 511 -52.06 187.13 65.05
C GLU A 511 -52.78 187.92 66.16
N ARG A 512 -52.98 187.28 67.32
CA ARG A 512 -53.55 187.95 68.49
C ARG A 512 -52.62 189.03 69.04
N VAL A 513 -51.33 188.74 69.14
CA VAL A 513 -50.31 189.73 69.55
C VAL A 513 -50.25 190.89 68.56
N GLU A 514 -50.36 190.63 67.26
CA GLU A 514 -50.42 191.68 66.22
C GLU A 514 -51.68 192.54 66.37
N THR A 515 -52.84 191.94 66.63
CA THR A 515 -54.09 192.68 66.91
C THR A 515 -53.99 193.49 68.21
N ASP A 516 -53.43 192.90 69.27
CA ASP A 516 -53.19 193.59 70.54
C ASP A 516 -52.19 194.75 70.33
N LEU A 517 -51.20 194.59 69.44
CA LEU A 517 -50.26 195.64 69.07
C LEU A 517 -50.94 196.78 68.30
N GLU A 518 -51.76 196.49 67.29
CA GLU A 518 -52.57 197.50 66.60
C GLU A 518 -53.46 198.26 67.59
N GLY A 519 -54.08 197.55 68.55
CA GLY A 519 -54.86 198.17 69.62
C GLY A 519 -54.03 199.03 70.56
N VAL A 520 -52.78 198.66 70.85
CA VAL A 520 -51.83 199.51 71.59
C VAL A 520 -51.43 200.72 70.76
N GLU A 521 -51.19 200.57 69.46
CA GLU A 521 -50.87 201.66 68.54
C GLU A 521 -52.02 202.68 68.45
N ASP A 522 -53.27 202.23 68.31
CA ASP A 522 -54.47 203.09 68.35
C ASP A 522 -54.60 203.83 69.69
N ARG A 523 -54.32 203.16 70.80
CA ARG A 523 -54.32 203.77 72.14
C ARG A 523 -53.20 204.79 72.31
N VAL A 524 -52.04 204.55 71.73
CA VAL A 524 -50.94 205.52 71.68
C VAL A 524 -51.37 206.72 70.84
N GLY A 525 -51.91 206.51 69.64
CA GLY A 525 -52.40 207.59 68.78
C GLY A 525 -53.48 208.45 69.45
N THR A 526 -54.47 207.83 70.10
CA THR A 526 -55.48 208.59 70.89
C THR A 526 -54.89 209.28 72.12
N THR A 527 -53.85 208.73 72.74
CA THR A 527 -53.13 209.40 73.83
C THR A 527 -52.32 210.59 73.32
N GLU A 528 -51.72 210.48 72.13
CA GLU A 528 -51.04 211.57 71.44
C GLU A 528 -52.01 212.70 71.08
N GLU A 529 -53.18 212.38 70.50
CA GLU A 529 -54.23 213.38 70.24
C GLU A 529 -54.75 214.03 71.55
N ALA A 530 -54.89 213.25 72.62
CA ALA A 530 -55.27 213.79 73.92
C ALA A 530 -54.18 214.68 74.53
N LEU A 531 -52.90 214.38 74.28
CA LEU A 531 -51.76 215.20 74.66
C LEU A 531 -51.75 216.52 73.88
N ASP A 532 -51.96 216.48 72.56
CA ASP A 532 -52.10 217.69 71.73
C ASP A 532 -53.26 218.57 72.23
N ALA A 533 -54.40 217.98 72.58
CA ALA A 533 -55.53 218.74 73.13
C ALA A 533 -55.24 219.32 74.54
N VAL A 534 -54.41 218.65 75.35
CA VAL A 534 -53.93 219.21 76.62
C VAL A 534 -52.94 220.34 76.35
N ASP A 535 -52.07 220.21 75.35
CA ASP A 535 -51.11 221.23 74.93
C ASP A 535 -51.81 222.50 74.42
N ASP A 536 -52.85 222.33 73.59
CA ASP A 536 -53.73 223.43 73.15
C ASP A 536 -54.42 224.12 74.33
N ARG A 537 -54.95 223.34 75.29
CA ARG A 537 -55.57 223.90 76.51
C ARG A 537 -54.56 224.61 77.41
N VAL A 538 -53.32 224.14 77.49
CA VAL A 538 -52.24 224.81 78.22
C VAL A 538 -51.92 226.13 77.54
N THR A 539 -51.82 226.15 76.20
CA THR A 539 -51.63 227.37 75.41
C THR A 539 -52.76 228.36 75.66
N GLU A 540 -54.01 227.92 75.66
CA GLU A 540 -55.18 228.76 75.94
C GLU A 540 -55.18 229.26 77.40
N LEU A 541 -54.72 228.43 78.35
CA LEU A 541 -54.56 228.84 79.75
C LEU A 541 -53.46 229.89 79.90
N GLU A 542 -52.36 229.76 79.16
CA GLU A 542 -51.25 230.72 79.14
C GLU A 542 -51.69 232.07 78.57
N GLU A 543 -52.45 232.07 77.46
CA GLU A 543 -53.04 233.29 76.90
C GLU A 543 -54.04 233.95 77.87
N GLY A 544 -54.90 233.16 78.52
CA GLY A 544 -55.83 233.66 79.54
C GLY A 544 -55.13 234.23 80.77
N LEU A 545 -53.97 233.67 81.15
CA LEU A 545 -53.15 234.17 82.26
C LEU A 545 -52.44 235.48 81.87
N GLN A 546 -52.05 235.62 80.59
CA GLN A 546 -51.48 236.85 80.04
C GLN A 546 -52.50 237.99 80.04
N GLU A 547 -53.76 237.73 79.68
CA GLU A 547 -54.86 238.71 79.80
C GLU A 547 -55.12 239.10 81.25
N PHE A 548 -55.10 238.14 82.19
CA PHE A 548 -55.29 238.42 83.61
C PHE A 548 -54.18 239.31 84.19
N GLN A 549 -52.93 239.14 83.73
CA GLN A 549 -51.81 239.99 84.15
C GLN A 549 -51.96 241.43 83.61
N ASN A 550 -52.42 241.60 82.36
CA ASN A 550 -52.72 242.93 81.82
C ASN A 550 -53.84 243.65 82.60
N TRP A 551 -54.87 242.92 83.02
CA TRP A 551 -55.93 243.50 83.85
C TRP A 551 -55.45 243.91 85.25
N ARG A 552 -54.52 243.15 85.84
CA ARG A 552 -53.98 243.43 87.19
C ARG A 552 -53.16 244.72 87.21
N ASP A 553 -52.35 244.97 86.19
CA ASP A 553 -51.44 246.11 86.20
C ASP A 553 -52.19 247.44 86.02
N GLU A 554 -53.33 247.45 85.32
CA GLU A 554 -54.27 248.59 85.22
C GLU A 554 -54.91 248.99 86.56
N LEU A 555 -55.02 248.07 87.53
CA LEU A 555 -55.63 248.32 88.84
C LEU A 555 -54.66 248.93 89.85
N GLY A 556 -53.34 248.73 89.67
CA GLY A 556 -52.30 249.28 90.54
C GLY A 556 -52.08 250.79 90.36
N GLU A 557 -52.41 251.32 89.18
CA GLU A 557 -52.30 252.75 88.84
C GLU A 557 -53.35 253.65 89.51
N MET A 558 -54.32 253.08 90.24
CA MET A 558 -55.45 253.87 90.77
C MET A 558 -55.33 254.29 92.25
N PHE A 559 -54.27 253.94 93.01
CA PHE A 559 -54.19 254.20 94.46
C PHE A 559 -52.87 254.75 95.06
N THR A 560 -51.92 255.31 94.30
CA THR A 560 -50.84 256.17 94.87
C THR A 560 -50.41 257.29 93.95
#